data_AF-A0A061P9D0-F1
#
_entry.id   AF-A0A061P9D0-F1
#
_cell.length_a   1.000
_cell.length_b   1.000
_cell.length_c   1.000
_cell.angle_alpha   90.00
_cell.angle_beta   90.00
_cell.angle_gamma   90.00
#
_symmetry.space_group_name_H-M   'P 1'
#
loop_
_entity.id
_entity.type
_entity.pdbx_description
1 polymer ?
#
loop_
_entity_poly.entity_id
_entity_poly.type
_entity_poly.pdbx_seq_one_letter_code
_entity_poly.pdbx_strand_id
1 'polypeptide(L)'
;MMAWFYDFGAGTMWIPAGIAWSYFILCFLIGPKLRRFGELTISDYLAARFDSPLLRPVFSIIVSVWMVILLGSLYVQGGLLFGEMFGFTYAQSTLMTAAIVVIFTVFGGMVIILKTDFIGTFIIIGSLVVTMPFLISASDGWTSVVTTIQSESPDYFTSSGELSAMMAFSWFFIWLFGYLGNPGYLTRFYSAVNEREIIKAGIAIAVIYLPALTLFFISAMYARTLFPNIATQKCSGLHTRMSMRHRLSSASPWPVCSWPSSPPPLLGCSPVHLV
;
A
#
# COMPACT_ATOMS: atom_id res chain seq x y z
N MET A 1 -3.21 -1.82 -2.05
CA MET A 1 -4.11 -2.89 -1.55
C MET A 1 -5.51 -2.78 -2.11
N MET A 2 -6.21 -1.65 -1.96
CA MET A 2 -7.55 -1.45 -2.53
C MET A 2 -7.64 -1.77 -4.04
N ALA A 3 -6.68 -1.28 -4.84
CA ALA A 3 -6.63 -1.57 -6.27
C ALA A 3 -6.55 -3.08 -6.57
N TRP A 4 -5.83 -3.86 -5.74
CA TRP A 4 -5.72 -5.30 -5.94
C TRP A 4 -7.01 -6.04 -5.57
N PHE A 5 -7.74 -5.59 -4.54
CA PHE A 5 -9.08 -6.12 -4.26
C PHE A 5 -10.07 -5.77 -5.37
N TYR A 6 -9.95 -4.56 -5.93
CA TYR A 6 -10.72 -4.15 -7.09
C TYR A 6 -10.42 -5.06 -8.29
N ASP A 7 -9.15 -5.31 -8.62
CA ASP A 7 -8.76 -6.07 -9.83
C ASP A 7 -8.96 -7.59 -9.67
N PHE A 8 -8.49 -8.18 -8.57
CA PHE A 8 -8.33 -9.63 -8.43
C PHE A 8 -9.29 -10.29 -7.42
N GLY A 9 -10.08 -9.50 -6.70
CA GLY A 9 -11.08 -10.00 -5.76
C GLY A 9 -10.52 -10.72 -4.54
N ALA A 10 -11.26 -11.72 -4.06
CA ALA A 10 -11.03 -12.42 -2.79
C ALA A 10 -9.69 -13.18 -2.74
N GLY A 11 -9.10 -13.52 -3.89
CA GLY A 11 -7.73 -14.05 -3.98
C GLY A 11 -6.66 -13.15 -3.34
N THR A 12 -6.91 -11.84 -3.32
CA THR A 12 -6.03 -10.88 -2.67
C THR A 12 -6.05 -11.02 -1.13
N MET A 13 -7.03 -11.72 -0.53
CA MET A 13 -7.12 -11.92 0.93
C MET A 13 -5.96 -12.74 1.51
N TRP A 14 -5.21 -13.48 0.69
CA TRP A 14 -3.99 -14.16 1.13
C TRP A 14 -2.88 -13.18 1.56
N ILE A 15 -2.82 -11.98 0.98
CA ILE A 15 -1.90 -10.91 1.38
C ILE A 15 -2.14 -10.49 2.84
N PRO A 16 -3.33 -9.99 3.22
CA PRO A 16 -3.59 -9.59 4.58
C PRO A 16 -3.57 -10.77 5.56
N ALA A 17 -3.90 -11.98 5.12
CA ALA A 17 -3.72 -13.18 5.95
C ALA A 17 -2.24 -13.39 6.30
N GLY A 18 -1.33 -13.28 5.32
CA GLY A 18 0.12 -13.36 5.56
C GLY A 18 0.61 -12.28 6.52
N ILE A 19 0.07 -11.06 6.40
CA ILE A 19 0.36 -9.96 7.33
C ILE A 19 -0.20 -10.26 8.75
N ALA A 20 -1.41 -10.79 8.87
CA ALA A 20 -1.96 -11.14 10.19
C ALA A 20 -1.11 -12.21 10.88
N TRP A 21 -0.69 -13.23 10.14
CA TRP A 21 0.19 -14.29 10.65
C TRP A 21 1.59 -13.77 11.01
N SER A 22 2.14 -12.81 10.25
CA SER A 22 3.42 -12.21 10.60
C SER A 22 3.34 -11.45 11.92
N TYR A 23 2.29 -10.65 12.13
CA TYR A 23 2.07 -9.95 13.40
C TYR A 23 1.83 -10.92 14.56
N PHE A 24 1.11 -12.02 14.34
CA PHE A 24 0.95 -13.06 15.35
C PHE A 24 2.31 -13.64 15.77
N ILE A 25 3.15 -14.04 14.83
CA ILE A 25 4.49 -14.57 15.13
C ILE A 25 5.35 -13.50 15.80
N LEU A 26 5.30 -12.25 15.32
CA LEU A 26 6.08 -11.15 15.87
C LEU A 26 5.67 -10.80 17.31
N CYS A 27 4.38 -10.66 17.61
CA CYS A 27 3.92 -10.26 18.94
C CYS A 27 4.03 -11.40 19.98
N PHE A 28 3.79 -12.66 19.60
CA PHE A 28 3.72 -13.76 20.55
C PHE A 28 5.03 -14.55 20.68
N LEU A 29 5.82 -14.69 19.61
CA LEU A 29 7.05 -15.51 19.63
C LEU A 29 8.32 -14.67 19.65
N ILE A 30 8.43 -13.68 18.76
CA ILE A 30 9.69 -12.95 18.54
C ILE A 30 9.83 -11.77 19.50
N GLY A 31 8.78 -10.96 19.66
CA GLY A 31 8.77 -9.72 20.43
C GLY A 31 9.22 -9.89 21.88
N PRO A 32 8.67 -10.85 22.66
CA PRO A 32 9.10 -11.07 24.04
C PRO A 32 10.57 -11.47 24.14
N LYS A 33 11.07 -12.29 23.21
CA LYS A 33 12.49 -12.67 23.15
C LYS A 33 13.36 -11.47 22.82
N LEU A 34 12.97 -10.70 21.80
CA LEU A 34 13.72 -9.55 21.31
C LEU A 34 13.85 -8.48 22.40
N ARG A 35 12.80 -8.27 23.19
CA ARG A 35 12.81 -7.34 24.33
C ARG A 35 13.81 -7.74 25.41
N ARG A 36 14.01 -9.05 25.66
CA ARG A 36 14.98 -9.56 26.66
C ARG A 36 16.44 -9.35 26.25
N PHE A 37 16.73 -9.32 24.95
CA PHE A 37 18.11 -9.20 24.47
C PHE A 37 18.71 -7.79 24.64
N GLY A 38 17.89 -6.75 24.85
CA GLY A 38 18.35 -5.40 25.22
C GLY A 38 19.13 -4.63 24.13
N GLU A 39 19.51 -5.28 23.03
CA GLU A 39 20.19 -4.66 21.89
C GLU A 39 19.27 -3.69 21.13
N LEU A 40 19.86 -2.62 20.57
CA LEU A 40 19.10 -1.53 19.93
C LEU A 40 18.59 -1.88 18.53
N THR A 41 19.30 -2.73 17.79
CA THR A 41 18.93 -3.11 16.41
C THR A 41 19.12 -4.60 16.15
N ILE A 42 18.43 -5.12 15.12
CA ILE A 42 18.58 -6.52 14.66
C ILE A 42 20.01 -6.78 14.17
N SER A 43 20.64 -5.77 13.56
CA SER A 43 22.02 -5.84 13.09
C SER A 43 22.99 -6.00 14.26
N ASP A 44 22.75 -5.29 15.36
CA ASP A 44 23.55 -5.41 16.58
C ASP A 44 23.35 -6.76 17.25
N TYR A 45 22.11 -7.24 17.30
CA TYR A 45 21.77 -8.59 17.78
C TYR A 45 22.50 -9.68 16.97
N LEU A 46 22.49 -9.61 15.64
CA LEU A 46 23.17 -10.58 14.78
C LEU A 46 24.67 -10.59 15.02
N ALA A 47 25.28 -9.42 15.11
CA ALA A 47 26.72 -9.33 15.36
C ALA A 47 27.13 -9.83 16.74
N ALA A 48 26.33 -9.55 17.78
CA ALA A 48 26.56 -10.09 19.12
C ALA A 48 26.36 -11.61 19.17
N ARG A 49 25.38 -12.13 18.40
CA ARG A 49 25.08 -13.57 18.37
C ARG A 49 26.16 -14.40 17.68
N PHE A 50 26.79 -13.84 16.64
CA PHE A 50 27.79 -14.50 15.80
C PHE A 50 29.24 -14.04 16.09
N ASP A 51 29.44 -13.19 17.09
CA ASP A 51 30.74 -12.63 17.50
C ASP A 51 31.58 -12.07 16.33
N SER A 52 30.90 -11.44 15.36
CA SER A 52 31.53 -10.92 14.15
C SER A 52 31.17 -9.44 13.96
N PRO A 53 32.11 -8.51 14.19
CA PRO A 53 31.86 -7.08 14.10
C PRO A 53 31.54 -6.61 12.67
N LEU A 54 31.96 -7.37 11.65
CA LEU A 54 31.68 -7.08 10.24
C LEU A 54 30.21 -7.27 9.88
N LEU A 55 29.44 -8.06 10.65
CA LEU A 55 28.02 -8.27 10.38
C LEU A 55 27.18 -7.01 10.67
N ARG A 56 27.59 -6.16 11.62
CA ARG A 56 26.87 -4.90 11.93
C ARG A 56 26.75 -3.98 10.72
N PRO A 57 27.86 -3.53 10.09
CA PRO A 57 27.78 -2.59 8.97
C PRO A 57 27.12 -3.24 7.74
N VAL A 58 27.39 -4.52 7.46
CA VAL A 58 26.80 -5.21 6.29
C VAL A 58 25.27 -5.25 6.40
N PHE A 59 24.72 -5.73 7.51
CA PHE A 59 23.27 -5.78 7.70
C PHE A 59 22.66 -4.38 7.81
N SER A 60 23.33 -3.44 8.47
CA SER A 60 22.85 -2.06 8.55
C SER A 60 22.71 -1.41 7.18
N ILE A 61 23.68 -1.63 6.26
CA ILE A 61 23.61 -1.11 4.88
C ILE A 61 22.47 -1.77 4.11
N ILE A 62 22.35 -3.10 4.18
CA ILE A 62 21.29 -3.85 3.49
C ILE A 62 19.91 -3.36 3.93
N VAL A 63 19.70 -3.24 5.24
CA VAL A 63 18.44 -2.77 5.83
C VAL A 63 18.17 -1.30 5.45
N SER A 64 19.20 -0.45 5.44
CA SER A 64 19.06 0.96 5.06
C SER A 64 18.65 1.13 3.61
N VAL A 65 19.29 0.40 2.68
CA VAL A 65 18.92 0.43 1.25
C VAL A 65 17.48 -0.05 1.05
N TRP A 66 17.09 -1.14 1.73
CA TRP A 66 15.72 -1.63 1.69
C TRP A 66 14.71 -0.59 2.19
N MET A 67 15.01 0.11 3.29
CA MET A 67 14.15 1.17 3.83
C MET A 67 14.03 2.36 2.89
N VAL A 68 15.10 2.77 2.20
CA VAL A 68 15.05 3.85 1.21
C VAL A 68 14.11 3.50 0.05
N ILE A 69 14.18 2.27 -0.46
CA ILE A 69 13.27 1.80 -1.53
C ILE A 69 11.82 1.80 -1.04
N LEU A 70 11.58 1.31 0.18
CA LEU A 70 10.25 1.27 0.78
C LEU A 70 9.68 2.68 0.96
N LEU A 71 10.43 3.61 1.54
CA LEU A 71 10.02 5.00 1.74
C LEU A 71 9.77 5.72 0.41
N GLY A 72 10.60 5.47 -0.61
CA GLY A 72 10.41 6.02 -1.95
C GLY A 72 9.03 5.66 -2.53
N SER A 73 8.60 4.40 -2.37
CA SER A 73 7.27 3.97 -2.82
C SER A 73 6.12 4.66 -2.08
N LEU A 74 6.32 5.03 -0.81
CA LEU A 74 5.32 5.74 0.00
C LEU A 74 5.21 7.21 -0.42
N TYR A 75 6.33 7.86 -0.74
CA TYR A 75 6.31 9.24 -1.24
C TYR A 75 5.64 9.37 -2.59
N VAL A 76 5.85 8.40 -3.49
CA VAL A 76 5.14 8.36 -4.77
C VAL A 76 3.63 8.21 -4.56
N GLN A 77 3.20 7.32 -3.67
CA GLN A 77 1.78 7.13 -3.36
C GLN A 77 1.16 8.38 -2.72
N GLY A 78 1.85 9.03 -1.78
CA GLY A 78 1.41 10.29 -1.20
C GLY A 78 1.38 11.44 -2.21
N GLY A 79 2.36 11.51 -3.11
CA GLY A 79 2.40 12.51 -4.18
C GLY A 79 1.25 12.36 -5.17
N LEU A 80 0.84 11.13 -5.50
CA LEU A 80 -0.37 10.89 -6.30
C LEU A 80 -1.61 11.40 -5.57
N LEU A 81 -1.78 11.09 -4.28
CA LEU A 81 -2.91 11.56 -3.49
C LEU A 81 -3.00 13.09 -3.46
N PHE A 82 -1.88 13.78 -3.18
CA PHE A 82 -1.86 15.23 -3.17
C PHE A 82 -2.03 15.87 -4.55
N GLY A 83 -1.56 15.21 -5.61
CA GLY A 83 -1.80 15.64 -6.98
C GLY A 83 -3.28 15.65 -7.33
N GLU A 84 -4.01 14.60 -6.96
CA GLU A 84 -5.46 14.50 -7.15
C GLU A 84 -6.24 15.54 -6.32
N MET A 85 -5.79 15.82 -5.08
CA MET A 85 -6.49 16.77 -4.20
C MET A 85 -6.27 18.24 -4.57
N PHE A 86 -5.05 18.62 -4.96
CA PHE A 86 -4.65 20.03 -5.16
C PHE A 86 -4.43 20.41 -6.63
N GLY A 87 -4.50 19.44 -7.56
CA GLY A 87 -4.27 19.67 -8.99
C GLY A 87 -2.82 20.00 -9.36
N PHE A 88 -1.85 19.69 -8.48
CA PHE A 88 -0.43 19.93 -8.74
C PHE A 88 0.17 18.89 -9.67
N THR A 89 1.27 19.27 -10.35
CA THR A 89 2.04 18.32 -11.16
C THR A 89 2.64 17.22 -10.27
N TYR A 90 2.82 16.02 -10.81
CA TYR A 90 3.39 14.87 -10.09
C TYR A 90 4.72 15.19 -9.38
N ALA A 91 5.59 15.98 -10.02
CA ALA A 91 6.87 16.38 -9.44
C ALA A 91 6.67 17.29 -8.22
N GLN A 92 5.77 18.28 -8.32
CA GLN A 92 5.47 19.21 -7.23
C GLN A 92 4.81 18.49 -6.05
N SER A 93 3.82 17.63 -6.30
CA SER A 93 3.09 16.91 -5.26
C SER A 93 3.98 15.89 -4.53
N THR A 94 4.84 15.18 -5.25
CA THR A 94 5.80 14.23 -4.66
C THR A 94 6.83 14.96 -3.80
N LEU A 95 7.38 16.09 -4.28
CA LEU A 95 8.35 16.88 -3.53
C LEU A 95 7.72 17.49 -2.27
N MET A 96 6.48 17.97 -2.37
CA MET A 96 5.72 18.49 -1.23
C MET A 96 5.48 17.41 -0.18
N THR A 97 5.06 16.20 -0.60
CA THR A 97 4.89 15.04 0.29
C THR A 97 6.18 14.73 1.04
N ALA A 98 7.30 14.64 0.32
CA ALA A 98 8.59 14.33 0.90
C ALA A 98 9.03 15.42 1.89
N ALA A 99 8.86 16.69 1.56
CA ALA A 99 9.21 17.81 2.42
C ALA A 99 8.41 17.78 3.74
N ILE A 100 7.09 17.61 3.67
CA ILE A 100 6.23 17.49 4.85
C ILE A 100 6.69 16.33 5.73
N VAL A 101 6.94 15.16 5.12
CA VAL A 101 7.34 13.97 5.87
C VAL A 101 8.69 14.12 6.54
N VAL A 102 9.68 14.64 5.83
CA VAL A 102 11.02 14.87 6.39
C VAL A 102 10.96 15.88 7.54
N ILE A 103 10.25 17.00 7.37
CA ILE A 103 10.13 18.03 8.41
C ILE A 103 9.51 17.41 9.67
N PHE A 104 8.33 16.77 9.58
CA PHE A 104 7.70 16.24 10.78
C PHE A 104 8.50 15.09 11.41
N THR A 105 9.22 14.31 10.62
CA THR A 105 10.04 13.18 11.14
C THR A 105 11.26 13.69 11.88
N VAL A 106 11.98 14.67 11.32
CA VAL A 106 13.20 15.25 11.92
C VAL A 106 12.87 15.96 13.23
N PHE A 107 11.81 16.78 13.26
CA PHE A 107 11.41 17.49 14.48
C PHE A 107 10.65 16.60 15.46
N GLY A 108 10.02 15.53 14.99
CA GLY A 108 9.07 14.76 15.78
C GLY A 108 9.65 13.65 16.64
N GLY A 109 10.71 13.00 16.15
CA GLY A 109 11.24 11.76 16.75
C GLY A 109 10.18 10.64 16.85
N MET A 110 10.50 9.56 17.55
CA MET A 110 9.60 8.40 17.64
C MET A 110 8.27 8.71 18.36
N VAL A 111 8.25 9.62 19.33
CA VAL A 111 7.03 9.90 20.11
C VAL A 111 5.94 10.52 19.25
N ILE A 112 6.29 11.46 18.38
CA ILE A 112 5.30 12.09 17.48
C ILE A 112 4.83 11.08 16.44
N ILE A 113 5.74 10.27 15.89
CA ILE A 113 5.39 9.21 14.93
C ILE A 113 4.35 8.25 15.52
N LEU A 114 4.55 7.81 16.78
CA LEU A 114 3.59 6.93 17.46
C LEU A 114 2.22 7.60 17.65
N LYS A 115 2.20 8.90 17.98
CA LYS A 115 0.94 9.66 18.11
C LYS A 115 0.23 9.80 16.76
N THR A 116 0.96 10.10 15.68
CA THR A 116 0.39 10.22 14.34
C THR A 116 -0.09 8.89 13.80
N ASP A 117 0.61 7.78 14.05
CA ASP A 117 0.18 6.44 13.67
C ASP A 117 -1.12 6.03 14.40
N PHE A 118 -1.20 6.36 15.70
CA PHE A 118 -2.39 6.12 16.51
C PHE A 118 -3.60 6.89 15.97
N ILE A 119 -3.45 8.21 15.78
CA ILE A 119 -4.51 9.08 15.23
C ILE A 119 -4.89 8.63 13.80
N GLY A 120 -3.90 8.34 12.96
CA GLY A 120 -4.10 7.89 11.58
C GLY A 120 -4.91 6.61 11.49
N THR A 121 -4.74 5.69 12.45
CA THR A 121 -5.54 4.46 12.53
C THR A 121 -7.03 4.78 12.73
N PHE A 122 -7.37 5.71 13.63
CA PHE A 122 -8.76 6.14 13.82
C PHE A 122 -9.31 6.90 12.62
N ILE A 123 -8.49 7.74 11.97
CA ILE A 123 -8.92 8.46 10.76
C ILE A 123 -9.24 7.46 9.64
N ILE A 124 -8.39 6.46 9.40
CA ILE A 124 -8.63 5.45 8.37
C ILE A 124 -9.88 4.62 8.69
N ILE A 125 -9.99 4.08 9.90
CA ILE A 125 -11.16 3.27 10.29
C ILE A 125 -12.44 4.12 10.26
N GLY A 126 -12.39 5.34 10.82
CA GLY A 126 -13.50 6.27 10.80
C GLY A 126 -13.93 6.65 9.39
N SER A 127 -12.97 6.91 8.49
CA SER A 127 -13.26 7.19 7.08
C SER A 127 -13.94 6.02 6.38
N LEU A 128 -13.53 4.78 6.65
CA LEU A 128 -14.17 3.59 6.09
C LEU A 128 -15.60 3.44 6.60
N VAL A 129 -15.82 3.61 7.91
CA VAL A 129 -17.16 3.51 8.50
C VAL A 129 -18.09 4.59 7.94
N VAL A 130 -17.61 5.82 7.80
CA VAL A 130 -18.38 6.93 7.22
C VAL A 130 -18.65 6.71 5.74
N THR A 131 -17.70 6.12 4.99
CA THR A 131 -17.84 5.89 3.54
C THR A 131 -18.87 4.81 3.21
N MET A 132 -19.06 3.81 4.07
CA MET A 132 -20.01 2.71 3.84
C MET A 132 -21.44 3.12 3.51
N PRO A 133 -22.14 3.97 4.30
CA PRO A 133 -23.51 4.39 3.97
C PRO A 133 -23.59 5.12 2.63
N PHE A 134 -22.58 5.92 2.26
CA PHE A 134 -22.53 6.57 0.94
C PHE A 134 -22.43 5.55 -0.19
N LEU A 135 -21.56 4.55 -0.05
CA LEU A 135 -21.42 3.48 -1.04
C LEU A 135 -22.71 2.66 -1.19
N ILE A 136 -23.38 2.33 -0.09
CA ILE A 136 -24.66 1.61 -0.09
C ILE A 136 -25.76 2.44 -0.75
N SER A 137 -25.81 3.75 -0.50
CA SER A 137 -26.80 4.64 -1.10
C SER A 137 -26.55 4.92 -2.59
N ALA A 138 -25.29 4.83 -3.03
CA ALA A 138 -24.90 5.04 -4.42
C ALA A 138 -25.14 3.80 -5.31
N SER A 139 -25.35 2.63 -4.71
CA SER A 139 -25.68 1.39 -5.42
C SER A 139 -27.12 0.96 -5.16
N ASP A 140 -27.63 0.00 -5.93
CA ASP A 140 -28.96 -0.59 -5.71
C ASP A 140 -28.99 -1.60 -4.53
N GLY A 141 -28.19 -1.35 -3.49
CA GLY A 141 -28.00 -2.21 -2.32
C GLY A 141 -27.01 -3.38 -2.50
N TRP A 142 -26.72 -4.05 -1.38
CA TRP A 142 -25.71 -5.12 -1.29
C TRP A 142 -25.95 -6.29 -2.25
N THR A 143 -27.19 -6.77 -2.35
CA THR A 143 -27.54 -7.92 -3.19
C THR A 143 -27.22 -7.65 -4.65
N SER A 144 -27.54 -6.44 -5.15
CA SER A 144 -27.23 -6.02 -6.51
C SER A 144 -25.73 -6.04 -6.78
N VAL A 145 -24.94 -5.49 -5.85
CA VAL A 145 -23.46 -5.45 -5.97
C VAL A 145 -22.87 -6.86 -6.10
N VAL A 146 -23.30 -7.78 -5.23
CA VAL A 146 -22.80 -9.16 -5.27
C VAL A 146 -23.21 -9.86 -6.57
N THR A 147 -24.46 -9.72 -7.01
CA THR A 147 -24.93 -10.36 -8.24
C THR A 147 -24.24 -9.81 -9.48
N THR A 148 -24.00 -8.51 -9.54
CA THR A 148 -23.29 -7.86 -10.65
C THR A 148 -21.86 -8.39 -10.74
N ILE A 149 -21.12 -8.39 -9.63
CA ILE A 149 -19.74 -8.91 -9.59
C ILE A 149 -19.70 -10.39 -9.97
N GLN A 150 -20.63 -11.21 -9.47
CA GLN A 150 -20.70 -12.64 -9.83
C GLN A 150 -20.98 -12.85 -11.31
N SER A 151 -21.79 -11.98 -11.93
CA SER A 151 -22.10 -12.06 -13.37
C SER A 151 -20.93 -11.63 -14.25
N GLU A 152 -20.16 -10.61 -13.83
CA GLU A 152 -19.00 -10.12 -14.56
C GLU A 152 -17.75 -10.99 -14.35
N SER A 153 -17.59 -11.56 -13.16
CA SER A 153 -16.37 -12.25 -12.74
C SER A 153 -16.70 -13.38 -11.77
N PRO A 154 -17.04 -14.58 -12.28
CA PRO A 154 -17.46 -15.71 -11.46
C PRO A 154 -16.42 -16.12 -10.40
N ASP A 155 -15.14 -15.93 -10.72
CA ASP A 155 -14.03 -16.32 -9.85
C ASP A 155 -13.72 -15.29 -8.76
N TYR A 156 -14.33 -14.10 -8.77
CA TYR A 156 -14.01 -12.99 -7.87
C TYR A 156 -14.10 -13.36 -6.38
N PHE A 157 -15.08 -14.20 -6.00
CA PHE A 157 -15.29 -14.63 -4.61
C PHE A 157 -14.60 -15.95 -4.25
N THR A 158 -13.94 -16.60 -5.21
CA THR A 158 -13.21 -17.85 -4.93
C THR A 158 -11.98 -17.57 -4.08
N SER A 159 -11.44 -18.59 -3.41
CA SER A 159 -10.25 -18.44 -2.56
C SER A 159 -9.02 -17.94 -3.31
N SER A 160 -8.94 -18.19 -4.62
CA SER A 160 -7.85 -17.69 -5.47
C SER A 160 -8.20 -16.38 -6.17
N GLY A 161 -9.46 -15.95 -6.14
CA GLY A 161 -9.94 -14.82 -6.92
C GLY A 161 -9.69 -15.05 -8.41
N GLU A 162 -9.45 -13.95 -9.13
CA GLU A 162 -9.03 -13.98 -10.54
C GLU A 162 -7.53 -14.31 -10.71
N LEU A 163 -6.81 -14.60 -9.61
CA LEU A 163 -5.42 -15.03 -9.65
C LEU A 163 -5.35 -16.55 -9.76
N SER A 164 -4.23 -17.06 -10.28
CA SER A 164 -3.91 -18.48 -10.11
C SER A 164 -3.79 -18.82 -8.62
N ALA A 165 -4.34 -19.95 -8.19
CA ALA A 165 -4.26 -20.40 -6.80
C ALA A 165 -2.81 -20.44 -6.27
N MET A 166 -1.86 -20.83 -7.11
CA MET A 166 -0.43 -20.82 -6.76
C MET A 166 0.09 -19.40 -6.51
N MET A 167 -0.33 -18.42 -7.31
CA MET A 167 0.06 -17.02 -7.15
C MET A 167 -0.56 -16.42 -5.89
N ALA A 168 -1.86 -16.67 -5.66
CA ALA A 168 -2.57 -16.22 -4.46
C ALA A 168 -1.90 -16.74 -3.18
N PHE A 169 -1.56 -18.04 -3.14
CA PHE A 169 -0.88 -18.64 -2.00
C PHE A 169 0.59 -18.19 -1.86
N SER A 170 1.29 -17.93 -2.97
CA SER A 170 2.65 -17.38 -2.93
C SER A 170 2.69 -16.00 -2.28
N TRP A 171 1.67 -15.17 -2.54
CA TRP A 171 1.54 -13.86 -1.91
C TRP A 171 1.44 -13.94 -0.38
N PHE A 172 0.78 -14.97 0.16
CA PHE A 172 0.74 -15.19 1.61
C PHE A 172 2.17 -15.25 2.19
N PHE A 173 3.05 -16.07 1.63
CA PHE A 173 4.42 -16.21 2.13
C PHE A 173 5.28 -14.98 1.89
N ILE A 174 5.15 -14.34 0.74
CA ILE A 174 5.91 -13.10 0.44
C ILE A 174 5.62 -12.04 1.51
N TRP A 175 4.35 -11.81 1.84
CA TRP A 175 3.97 -10.81 2.83
C TRP A 175 4.19 -11.29 4.27
N LEU A 176 4.08 -12.59 4.55
CA LEU A 176 4.45 -13.18 5.83
C LEU A 176 5.92 -12.88 6.15
N PHE A 177 6.85 -13.40 5.33
CA PHE A 177 8.28 -13.24 5.58
C PHE A 177 8.75 -11.79 5.40
N GLY A 178 8.17 -11.06 4.45
CA GLY A 178 8.47 -9.63 4.24
C GLY A 178 8.16 -8.77 5.48
N TYR A 179 7.09 -9.08 6.22
CA TYR A 179 6.76 -8.36 7.45
C TYR A 179 7.56 -8.85 8.66
N LEU A 180 7.86 -10.16 8.75
CA LEU A 180 8.71 -10.69 9.82
C LEU A 180 10.08 -9.99 9.88
N GLY A 181 10.68 -9.70 8.72
CA GLY A 181 12.00 -9.07 8.63
C GLY A 181 12.00 -7.54 8.55
N ASN A 182 10.83 -6.90 8.62
CA ASN A 182 10.75 -5.46 8.41
C ASN A 182 11.24 -4.70 9.66
N PRO A 183 12.34 -3.92 9.55
CA PRO A 183 12.92 -3.20 10.68
C PRO A 183 11.95 -2.17 11.28
N GLY A 184 11.07 -1.58 10.48
CA GLY A 184 10.12 -0.57 10.95
C GLY A 184 9.13 -1.13 11.97
N TYR A 185 8.75 -2.40 11.88
CA TYR A 185 7.91 -3.05 12.88
C TYR A 185 8.73 -3.53 14.08
N LEU A 186 9.93 -4.06 13.81
CA LEU A 186 10.81 -4.59 14.85
C LEU A 186 11.28 -3.50 15.83
N THR A 187 11.60 -2.30 15.36
CA THR A 187 11.97 -1.13 16.20
C THR A 187 10.94 -0.80 17.27
N ARG A 188 9.64 -1.04 16.99
CA ARG A 188 8.55 -0.78 17.94
C ARG A 188 8.54 -1.75 19.11
N PHE A 189 8.99 -3.00 18.93
CA PHE A 189 9.08 -3.96 20.04
C PHE A 189 10.21 -3.64 21.02
N TYR A 190 11.31 -3.05 20.55
CA TYR A 190 12.39 -2.58 21.45
C TYR A 190 11.94 -1.43 22.34
N SER A 191 11.04 -0.58 21.83
CA SER A 191 10.47 0.57 22.54
C SER A 191 9.33 0.19 23.50
N ALA A 192 8.86 -1.07 23.48
CA ALA A 192 7.76 -1.52 24.32
C ALA A 192 8.18 -1.60 25.79
N VAL A 193 7.31 -1.16 26.71
CA VAL A 193 7.64 -1.11 28.15
C VAL A 193 7.91 -2.52 28.69
N ASN A 194 6.97 -3.46 28.46
CA ASN A 194 6.98 -4.81 29.02
C ASN A 194 6.55 -5.86 27.99
N GLU A 195 6.98 -7.12 28.18
CA GLU A 195 6.55 -8.27 27.36
C GLU A 195 5.02 -8.47 27.36
N ARG A 196 4.36 -8.25 28.51
CA ARG A 196 2.89 -8.36 28.60
C ARG A 196 2.18 -7.31 27.74
N GLU A 197 2.74 -6.11 27.64
CA GLU A 197 2.16 -5.05 26.81
C GLU A 197 2.31 -5.36 25.32
N ILE A 198 3.39 -6.05 24.92
CA ILE A 198 3.56 -6.56 23.55
C ILE A 198 2.44 -7.55 23.19
N ILE A 199 2.14 -8.48 24.09
CA ILE A 199 1.09 -9.49 23.87
C ILE A 199 -0.30 -8.83 23.80
N LYS A 200 -0.60 -7.91 24.74
CA LYS A 200 -1.87 -7.14 24.71
C LYS A 200 -2.02 -6.35 23.41
N ALA A 201 -0.94 -5.70 22.96
CA ALA A 201 -0.94 -4.97 21.70
C ALA A 201 -1.18 -5.91 20.51
N GLY A 202 -0.60 -7.11 20.50
CA GLY A 202 -0.85 -8.12 19.47
C GLY A 202 -2.33 -8.54 19.40
N ILE A 203 -2.97 -8.73 20.55
CA ILE A 203 -4.41 -9.02 20.62
C ILE A 203 -5.24 -7.83 20.09
N ALA A 204 -4.90 -6.61 20.51
CA ALA A 204 -5.60 -5.40 20.04
C ALA A 204 -5.48 -5.23 18.51
N ILE A 205 -4.29 -5.46 17.95
CA ILE A 205 -4.08 -5.45 16.49
C ILE A 205 -4.96 -6.50 15.83
N ALA A 206 -5.01 -7.74 16.33
CA ALA A 206 -5.84 -8.78 15.75
C ALA A 206 -7.34 -8.42 15.76
N VAL A 207 -7.83 -7.82 16.85
CA VAL A 207 -9.24 -7.39 16.98
C VAL A 207 -9.58 -6.25 16.03
N ILE A 208 -8.67 -5.29 15.82
CA ILE A 208 -8.90 -4.13 14.92
C ILE A 208 -8.71 -4.51 13.45
N TYR A 209 -7.75 -5.39 13.17
CA TYR A 209 -7.32 -5.71 11.81
C TYR A 209 -8.39 -6.44 11.01
N LEU A 210 -9.08 -7.42 11.61
CA LEU A 210 -10.14 -8.19 10.93
C LEU A 210 -11.31 -7.32 10.45
N PRO A 211 -11.97 -6.50 11.29
CA PRO A 211 -13.07 -5.64 10.84
C PRO A 211 -12.59 -4.56 9.86
N ALA A 212 -11.40 -3.99 10.06
CA ALA A 212 -10.83 -3.05 9.10
C ALA A 212 -10.67 -3.72 7.73
N LEU A 213 -10.10 -4.93 7.69
CA LEU A 213 -9.93 -5.69 6.45
C LEU A 213 -11.25 -5.98 5.74
N THR A 214 -12.30 -6.37 6.48
CA THR A 214 -13.62 -6.62 5.87
C THR A 214 -14.19 -5.34 5.27
N LEU A 215 -14.03 -4.20 5.94
CA LEU A 215 -14.47 -2.91 5.41
C LEU A 215 -13.65 -2.50 4.18
N PHE A 216 -12.34 -2.75 4.18
CA PHE A 216 -11.49 -2.53 3.02
C PHE A 216 -11.96 -3.35 1.81
N PHE A 217 -12.26 -4.64 2.01
CA PHE A 217 -12.72 -5.52 0.94
C PHE A 217 -14.10 -5.10 0.39
N ILE A 218 -15.05 -4.81 1.28
CA ILE A 218 -16.39 -4.35 0.90
C ILE A 218 -16.30 -3.04 0.10
N SER A 219 -15.52 -2.06 0.55
CA SER A 219 -15.35 -0.79 -0.18
C SER A 219 -14.80 -1.01 -1.59
N ALA A 220 -13.88 -1.97 -1.77
CA ALA A 220 -13.34 -2.31 -3.08
C ALA A 220 -14.40 -2.96 -4.01
N MET A 221 -15.30 -3.78 -3.46
CA MET A 221 -16.42 -4.36 -4.23
C MET A 221 -17.35 -3.27 -4.76
N TYR A 222 -17.77 -2.33 -3.89
CA TYR A 222 -18.60 -1.20 -4.32
C TYR A 222 -17.89 -0.34 -5.37
N ALA A 223 -16.59 -0.08 -5.18
CA ALA A 223 -15.80 0.66 -6.16
C ALA A 223 -15.76 -0.04 -7.53
N ARG A 224 -15.71 -1.38 -7.58
CA ARG A 224 -15.77 -2.16 -8.82
C ARG A 224 -17.11 -2.00 -9.54
N THR A 225 -18.22 -2.05 -8.82
CA THR A 225 -19.55 -1.90 -9.42
C THR A 225 -19.87 -0.47 -9.86
N LEU A 226 -19.41 0.53 -9.12
CA LEU A 226 -19.68 1.94 -9.44
C LEU A 226 -18.76 2.45 -10.56
N PHE A 227 -17.55 1.90 -10.68
CA PHE A 227 -16.55 2.37 -11.61
C PHE A 227 -15.82 1.24 -12.37
N PRO A 228 -16.51 0.44 -13.20
CA PRO A 228 -15.95 -0.78 -13.79
C PRO A 228 -14.76 -0.56 -14.74
N ASN A 229 -14.56 0.66 -15.26
CA ASN A 229 -13.59 0.96 -16.33
C ASN A 229 -12.27 1.62 -15.88
N ILE A 230 -11.96 1.65 -14.58
CA ILE A 230 -10.73 2.30 -14.10
C ILE A 230 -9.48 1.49 -14.50
N ALA A 231 -9.54 0.16 -14.47
CA ALA A 231 -8.42 -0.72 -14.80
C ALA A 231 -8.07 -0.68 -16.30
N THR A 232 -9.09 -0.64 -17.17
CA THR A 232 -8.95 -0.58 -18.64
C THR A 232 -8.30 0.71 -19.13
N GLN A 233 -8.56 1.86 -18.48
CA GLN A 233 -7.95 3.14 -18.83
C GLN A 233 -6.43 3.19 -18.55
N LYS A 234 -5.96 2.57 -17.45
CA LYS A 234 -4.51 2.52 -17.13
C LYS A 234 -3.72 1.70 -18.15
N CYS A 235 -4.26 0.56 -18.59
CA CYS A 235 -3.63 -0.28 -19.61
C CYS A 235 -3.67 0.35 -21.02
N SER A 236 -4.75 1.05 -21.39
CA SER A 236 -4.83 1.69 -22.70
C SER A 236 -3.81 2.84 -22.84
N GLY A 237 -3.65 3.69 -21.82
CA GLY A 237 -2.67 4.78 -21.83
C GLY A 237 -1.21 4.31 -21.89
N LEU A 238 -0.90 3.15 -21.30
CA LEU A 238 0.41 2.49 -21.39
C LEU A 238 0.66 1.88 -22.79
N HIS A 239 -0.34 1.24 -23.39
CA HIS A 239 -0.27 0.76 -24.77
C HIS A 239 -0.13 1.91 -25.79
N THR A 240 -0.79 3.06 -25.57
CA THR A 240 -0.62 4.24 -26.43
C THR A 240 0.79 4.81 -26.31
N ARG A 241 1.36 4.90 -25.10
CA ARG A 241 2.74 5.38 -24.89
C ARG A 241 3.80 4.40 -25.40
N MET A 242 3.60 3.09 -25.27
CA MET A 242 4.50 2.06 -25.80
C MET A 242 4.42 1.96 -27.34
N SER A 243 3.23 2.07 -27.92
CA SER A 243 3.06 2.08 -29.39
C SER A 243 3.59 3.37 -30.04
N MET A 244 3.58 4.52 -29.33
CA MET A 244 4.31 5.72 -29.75
C MET A 244 5.83 5.52 -29.65
N ARG A 245 6.34 4.88 -28.59
CA ARG A 245 7.78 4.59 -28.45
C ARG A 245 8.31 3.65 -29.54
N HIS A 246 7.54 2.61 -29.91
CA HIS A 246 7.92 1.71 -31.01
C HIS A 246 7.90 2.40 -32.37
N ARG A 247 7.00 3.37 -32.60
CA ARG A 247 6.99 4.20 -33.82
C ARG A 247 8.13 5.21 -33.87
N LEU A 248 8.61 5.67 -32.72
CA LEU A 248 9.73 6.61 -32.61
C LEU A 248 11.10 5.91 -32.68
N SER A 249 11.21 4.61 -32.35
CA SER A 249 12.46 3.86 -32.47
C SER A 249 12.77 3.37 -33.90
N SER A 250 11.77 3.34 -34.80
CA SER A 250 11.98 3.04 -36.23
C SER A 250 12.32 4.28 -37.07
N ALA A 251 12.40 5.46 -36.45
CA ALA A 251 12.72 6.71 -37.12
C ALA A 251 13.85 7.45 -36.39
N SER A 252 15.09 7.23 -36.83
CA SER A 252 16.19 8.18 -36.62
C SER A 252 17.14 8.05 -37.83
N PRO A 253 17.87 9.11 -38.25
CA PRO A 253 18.50 10.11 -37.39
C PRO A 253 17.98 11.54 -37.62
N TRP A 254 18.06 12.34 -36.55
CA TRP A 254 17.69 13.75 -36.39
C TRP A 254 17.76 14.66 -37.63
N PRO A 255 16.88 15.67 -37.68
CA PRO A 255 17.37 17.00 -37.33
C PRO A 255 16.43 17.82 -36.41
N VAL A 256 17.07 18.53 -35.48
CA VAL A 256 16.74 19.89 -35.00
C VAL A 256 15.43 20.11 -34.22
N CYS A 257 15.60 20.51 -32.96
CA CYS A 257 14.59 21.17 -32.14
C CYS A 257 13.96 22.38 -32.86
N SER A 258 12.63 22.40 -32.94
CA SER A 258 11.85 23.63 -32.85
C SER A 258 10.58 23.35 -32.04
N TRP A 259 10.44 24.06 -30.92
CA TRP A 259 9.21 24.07 -30.13
C TRP A 259 8.12 24.79 -30.94
N PRO A 260 6.94 24.17 -31.19
CA PRO A 260 5.80 24.90 -31.69
C PRO A 260 5.23 25.76 -30.55
N SER A 261 5.16 27.06 -30.76
CA SER A 261 4.68 28.10 -29.85
C SER A 261 3.14 28.16 -29.73
N SER A 262 2.44 27.02 -29.80
CA SER A 262 0.98 26.97 -29.66
C SER A 262 0.49 25.66 -29.05
N PRO A 263 -0.53 25.68 -28.17
CA PRO A 263 -1.11 24.47 -27.62
C PRO A 263 -1.87 23.71 -28.73
N PRO A 264 -1.80 22.37 -28.78
CA PRO A 264 -2.60 21.59 -29.73
C PRO A 264 -4.11 21.73 -29.41
N PRO A 265 -4.97 21.71 -30.44
CA PRO A 265 -6.40 21.92 -30.26
C PRO A 265 -7.04 20.78 -29.46
N LEU A 266 -7.95 21.16 -28.55
CA LEU A 266 -8.83 20.26 -27.84
C LEU A 266 -9.63 19.42 -28.85
N LEU A 267 -9.32 18.13 -28.97
CA LEU A 267 -10.20 17.17 -29.62
C LEU A 267 -11.50 17.11 -28.81
N GLY A 268 -12.59 17.50 -29.47
CA GLY A 268 -13.85 17.89 -28.86
C GLY A 268 -14.50 16.81 -28.00
N CYS A 269 -14.73 17.16 -26.73
CA CYS A 269 -15.91 16.69 -26.00
C CYS A 269 -17.05 17.63 -26.38
N SER A 270 -17.97 17.16 -27.23
CA SER A 270 -19.28 17.79 -27.37
C SER A 270 -20.15 17.36 -26.18
N PRO A 271 -20.98 18.26 -25.61
CA PRO A 271 -21.70 18.01 -24.37
C PRO A 271 -22.94 17.15 -24.64
N VAL A 272 -23.13 16.08 -23.86
CA VAL A 272 -24.44 15.42 -23.77
C VAL A 272 -24.92 15.53 -22.33
N HIS A 273 -25.65 16.63 -22.13
CA HIS A 273 -26.78 16.87 -21.24
C HIS A 273 -26.87 16.12 -19.90
N LEU A 274 -26.72 16.90 -18.84
CA LEU A 274 -27.50 16.82 -17.60
C LEU A 274 -29.00 16.84 -17.91
N VAL A 275 -29.70 15.77 -17.56
CA VAL A 275 -31.02 15.76 -16.90
C VAL A 275 -31.01 14.61 -15.91
#